data_AF-A0A344WK07-F1
#
_entry.id   AF-A0A344WK07-F1
#
_cell.length_a   1.000
_cell.length_b   1.000
_cell.length_c   1.000
_cell.angle_alpha   90.00
_cell.angle_beta   90.00
_cell.angle_gamma   90.00
#
_symmetry.space_group_name_H-M   'P 1'
#
loop_
_entity.id
_entity.type
_entity.pdbx_description
1 polymer ?
#
loop_
_entity_poly.entity_id
_entity_poly.type
_entity_poly.pdbx_seq_one_letter_code
_entity_poly.pdbx_strand_id
1 'polypeptide(L)'
;MLALAAMGGGTALAQGTEAAPVAIAPMTDAEATQFVAANKKVTEVANKMTLELQAATSEDEAAAVQAKAEQQITAAIQTEGITPKRYTEIIQLAETDEATLAKLRAEFGS
;
A
#
# COMPACT_ATOMS: atom_id res chain seq x y z
N MET A 1 25.55 12.50 60.58
CA MET A 1 25.24 13.00 59.23
C MET A 1 24.06 12.21 58.68
N LEU A 2 22.98 12.89 58.30
CA LEU A 2 21.83 12.33 57.59
C LEU A 2 22.17 12.00 56.14
N ALA A 3 21.59 10.92 55.58
CA ALA A 3 20.92 10.84 54.26
C ALA A 3 20.39 9.40 54.06
N LEU A 4 19.09 9.08 54.13
CA LEU A 4 17.95 9.30 53.21
C LEU A 4 17.89 8.35 51.99
N ALA A 5 16.81 7.55 51.96
CA ALA A 5 15.95 7.17 50.81
C ALA A 5 16.55 6.25 49.71
N ALA A 6 15.81 5.44 48.96
CA ALA A 6 14.38 5.31 48.75
C ALA A 6 14.02 3.90 48.25
N MET A 7 12.76 3.54 48.49
CA MET A 7 12.03 2.43 47.88
C MET A 7 11.85 2.60 46.36
N GLY A 8 11.41 1.53 45.71
CA GLY A 8 10.75 1.54 44.41
C GLY A 8 11.52 0.70 43.40
N GLY A 9 10.97 -0.32 42.78
CA GLY A 9 9.59 -0.59 42.44
C GLY A 9 9.68 -1.44 41.16
N GLY A 10 8.88 -2.49 41.08
CA GLY A 10 8.94 -3.42 39.97
C GLY A 10 8.74 -2.75 38.61
N THR A 11 9.22 -3.40 37.57
CA THR A 11 8.43 -3.71 36.36
C THR A 11 9.25 -4.62 35.47
N ALA A 12 8.73 -5.83 35.29
CA ALA A 12 8.98 -6.62 34.11
C ALA A 12 8.55 -5.80 32.89
N LEU A 13 9.44 -5.66 31.92
CA LEU A 13 9.12 -5.24 30.55
C LEU A 13 9.76 -6.32 29.66
N ALA A 14 9.01 -7.38 29.37
CA ALA A 14 8.28 -7.50 28.10
C ALA A 14 9.25 -7.35 26.92
N GLN A 15 9.86 -8.47 26.52
CA GLN A 15 10.50 -8.60 25.22
C GLN A 15 9.43 -8.42 24.15
N GLY A 16 9.25 -7.18 23.70
CA GLY A 16 8.64 -6.91 22.41
C GLY A 16 9.60 -7.43 21.35
N THR A 17 9.20 -8.47 20.63
CA THR A 17 9.82 -8.78 19.34
C THR A 17 9.50 -7.61 18.42
N GLU A 18 10.41 -6.64 18.37
CA GLU A 18 10.44 -5.61 17.34
C GLU A 18 10.65 -6.35 16.02
N ALA A 19 9.56 -6.56 15.27
CA ALA A 19 9.66 -7.13 13.94
C ALA A 19 10.53 -6.17 13.12
N ALA A 20 11.72 -6.62 12.74
CA ALA A 20 12.65 -5.80 11.96
C ALA A 20 11.94 -5.29 10.71
N PRO A 21 12.10 -4.00 10.35
CA PRO A 21 11.48 -3.46 9.14
C PRO A 21 11.93 -4.29 7.94
N VAL A 22 10.95 -4.82 7.19
CA VAL A 22 11.22 -5.55 5.96
C VAL A 22 11.75 -4.54 4.95
N ALA A 23 13.03 -4.67 4.59
CA ALA A 23 13.64 -3.83 3.58
C ALA A 23 13.01 -4.14 2.22
N ILE A 24 12.36 -3.14 1.60
CA ILE A 24 11.78 -3.24 0.27
C ILE A 24 12.87 -2.99 -0.76
N ALA A 25 12.98 -3.88 -1.76
CA ALA A 25 13.97 -3.73 -2.82
C ALA A 25 13.66 -2.48 -3.68
N PRO A 26 14.67 -1.70 -4.12
CA PRO A 26 14.48 -0.54 -4.98
C PRO A 26 13.69 -0.85 -6.25
N MET A 27 12.96 0.13 -6.77
CA MET A 27 12.18 -0.02 -8.00
C MET A 27 13.07 0.04 -9.25
N THR A 28 12.91 -0.91 -10.15
CA THR A 28 13.60 -0.92 -11.46
C THR A 28 12.93 0.03 -12.47
N ASP A 29 13.56 0.27 -13.63
CA ASP A 29 12.96 1.09 -14.69
C ASP A 29 11.72 0.42 -15.29
N ALA A 30 11.81 -0.87 -15.60
CA ALA A 30 10.68 -1.64 -16.12
C ALA A 30 9.48 -1.62 -15.16
N GLU A 31 9.73 -1.79 -13.86
CA GLU A 31 8.67 -1.71 -12.84
C GLU A 31 8.01 -0.35 -12.77
N ALA A 32 8.72 0.74 -13.06
CA ALA A 32 8.14 2.08 -13.08
C ALA A 32 7.08 2.20 -14.20
N THR A 33 7.44 1.78 -15.42
CA THR A 33 6.52 1.78 -16.57
C THR A 33 5.32 0.85 -16.33
N GLN A 34 5.56 -0.37 -15.82
CA GLN A 34 4.51 -1.34 -15.50
C GLN A 34 3.57 -0.81 -14.40
N PHE A 35 4.14 -0.21 -13.35
CA PHE A 35 3.37 0.37 -12.26
C PHE A 35 2.48 1.53 -12.74
N VAL A 36 3.01 2.44 -13.56
CA VAL A 36 2.23 3.55 -14.11
C VAL A 36 1.09 3.05 -15.01
N ALA A 37 1.35 2.07 -15.86
CA ALA A 37 0.32 1.44 -16.68
C ALA A 37 -0.76 0.76 -15.82
N ALA A 38 -0.35 0.04 -14.77
CA ALA A 38 -1.27 -0.62 -13.85
C ALA A 38 -2.10 0.40 -13.07
N ASN A 39 -1.48 1.47 -12.57
CA ASN A 39 -2.14 2.49 -11.78
C ASN A 39 -3.20 3.26 -12.59
N LYS A 40 -2.97 3.49 -13.88
CA LYS A 40 -4.01 4.03 -14.79
C LYS A 40 -5.25 3.13 -14.79
N LYS A 41 -5.08 1.83 -14.99
CA LYS A 41 -6.18 0.84 -15.01
C LYS A 41 -6.84 0.68 -13.64
N VAL A 42 -6.07 0.64 -12.55
CA VAL A 42 -6.59 0.59 -11.18
C VAL A 42 -7.44 1.82 -10.87
N THR A 43 -7.02 3.00 -11.31
CA THR A 43 -7.78 4.25 -11.16
C THR A 43 -9.11 4.19 -11.93
N GLU A 44 -9.12 3.66 -13.15
CA GLU A 44 -10.35 3.45 -13.92
C GLU A 44 -11.33 2.50 -13.21
N VAL A 45 -10.82 1.38 -12.68
CA VAL A 45 -11.64 0.43 -11.91
C VAL A 45 -12.19 1.07 -10.64
N ALA A 46 -11.35 1.82 -9.90
CA ALA A 46 -11.77 2.53 -8.70
C ALA A 46 -12.87 3.56 -8.99
N ASN A 47 -12.71 4.37 -10.05
CA ASN A 47 -13.73 5.32 -10.47
C ASN A 47 -15.06 4.63 -10.82
N LYS A 48 -14.99 3.50 -11.55
CA LYS A 48 -16.17 2.70 -11.88
C LYS A 48 -16.84 2.13 -10.63
N MET A 49 -16.06 1.56 -9.72
CA MET A 49 -16.55 1.05 -8.44
C MET A 49 -17.28 2.16 -7.66
N THR A 50 -16.71 3.36 -7.57
CA THR A 50 -17.33 4.50 -6.89
C THR A 50 -18.69 4.88 -7.51
N LEU A 51 -18.83 4.81 -8.84
CA LEU A 51 -20.11 5.04 -9.51
C LEU A 51 -21.11 3.91 -9.26
N GLU A 52 -20.66 2.65 -9.33
CA GLU A 52 -21.51 1.48 -9.08
C GLU A 52 -21.99 1.44 -7.61
N LEU A 53 -21.16 1.84 -6.64
CA LEU A 53 -21.53 1.94 -5.22
C LEU A 53 -22.55 3.04 -4.95
N GLN A 54 -22.47 4.18 -5.64
CA GLN A 54 -23.48 5.24 -5.52
C GLN A 54 -24.85 4.82 -6.06
N ALA A 55 -24.87 3.87 -7.00
CA ALA A 55 -26.09 3.33 -7.57
C ALA A 55 -26.64 2.12 -6.81
N ALA A 56 -25.84 1.51 -5.92
CA ALA A 56 -26.25 0.35 -5.14
C ALA A 56 -27.38 0.71 -4.17
N THR A 57 -28.40 -0.14 -4.13
CA THR A 57 -29.61 0.08 -3.32
C THR A 57 -29.66 -0.81 -2.07
N SER A 58 -28.68 -1.71 -1.93
CA SER A 58 -28.56 -2.64 -0.81
C SER A 58 -27.10 -2.92 -0.45
N GLU A 59 -26.91 -3.45 0.76
CA GLU A 59 -25.60 -3.90 1.23
C GLU A 59 -25.05 -5.07 0.38
N ASP A 60 -25.92 -5.99 -0.05
CA ASP A 60 -25.53 -7.12 -0.90
C ASP A 60 -25.03 -6.64 -2.28
N GLU A 61 -25.69 -5.66 -2.89
CA GLU A 61 -25.23 -5.05 -4.13
C GLU A 61 -23.89 -4.33 -3.94
N ALA A 62 -23.72 -3.59 -2.85
CA ALA A 62 -22.47 -2.91 -2.54
C ALA A 62 -21.31 -3.90 -2.36
N ALA A 63 -21.54 -5.02 -1.66
CA ALA A 63 -20.55 -6.07 -1.48
C ALA A 63 -20.16 -6.73 -2.82
N ALA A 64 -21.14 -6.98 -3.70
CA ALA A 64 -20.87 -7.53 -5.03
C ALA A 64 -20.04 -6.57 -5.90
N VAL A 65 -20.31 -5.27 -5.83
CA VAL A 65 -19.52 -4.24 -6.52
C VAL A 65 -18.08 -4.21 -6.02
N GLN A 66 -17.87 -4.26 -4.70
CA GLN A 66 -16.52 -4.29 -4.11
C GLN A 66 -15.75 -5.54 -4.54
N ALA A 67 -16.34 -6.73 -4.41
CA ALA A 67 -15.68 -7.98 -4.79
C ALA A 67 -15.28 -8.01 -6.28
N LYS A 68 -16.15 -7.49 -7.15
CA LYS A 68 -15.86 -7.34 -8.58
C LYS A 68 -14.71 -6.38 -8.83
N ALA A 69 -14.67 -5.24 -8.13
CA ALA A 69 -13.59 -4.27 -8.27
C ALA A 69 -12.25 -4.84 -7.79
N GLU A 70 -12.21 -5.58 -6.69
CA GLU A 70 -11.00 -6.24 -6.18
C GLU A 70 -10.40 -7.22 -7.22
N GLN A 71 -11.25 -8.02 -7.87
CA GLN A 71 -10.83 -8.92 -8.94
C GLN A 71 -10.27 -8.14 -10.13
N GLN A 72 -10.93 -7.05 -10.52
CA GLN A 72 -10.49 -6.21 -11.64
C GLN A 72 -9.18 -5.47 -11.36
N ILE A 73 -8.99 -4.97 -10.14
CA ILE A 73 -7.73 -4.35 -9.68
C ILE A 73 -6.60 -5.37 -9.75
N THR A 74 -6.82 -6.57 -9.19
CA THR A 74 -5.81 -7.64 -9.22
C THR A 74 -5.42 -8.01 -10.65
N ALA A 75 -6.41 -8.17 -11.54
CA ALA A 75 -6.18 -8.48 -12.94
C ALA A 75 -5.47 -7.33 -13.68
N ALA A 76 -5.84 -6.08 -13.41
CA ALA A 76 -5.21 -4.90 -14.00
C ALA A 76 -3.71 -4.83 -13.66
N ILE A 77 -3.36 -5.09 -12.41
CA ILE A 77 -1.97 -5.12 -11.94
C ILE A 77 -1.20 -6.25 -12.64
N GLN A 78 -1.75 -7.48 -12.61
CA GLN A 78 -1.08 -8.65 -13.17
C GLN A 78 -0.90 -8.58 -14.68
N THR A 79 -1.83 -7.94 -15.41
CA THR A 79 -1.77 -7.78 -16.87
C THR A 79 -0.55 -6.95 -17.30
N GLU A 80 -0.09 -6.02 -16.46
CA GLU A 80 1.11 -5.22 -16.73
C GLU A 80 2.41 -5.93 -16.37
N GLY A 81 2.34 -7.18 -15.90
CA GLY A 81 3.52 -7.99 -15.60
C GLY A 81 4.14 -7.70 -14.23
N ILE A 82 3.42 -7.02 -13.33
CA ILE A 82 3.80 -6.81 -11.94
C ILE A 82 2.84 -7.55 -11.01
N THR A 83 3.33 -8.02 -9.86
CA THR A 83 2.48 -8.71 -8.88
C THR A 83 1.74 -7.70 -7.97
N PRO A 84 0.56 -8.06 -7.41
CA PRO A 84 -0.13 -7.22 -6.42
C PRO A 84 0.76 -6.85 -5.23
N LYS A 85 1.56 -7.80 -4.74
CA LYS A 85 2.53 -7.53 -3.66
C LYS A 85 3.53 -6.46 -4.07
N ARG A 86 4.15 -6.61 -5.25
CA ARG A 86 5.16 -5.66 -5.72
C ARG A 86 4.57 -4.28 -6.02
N TYR A 87 3.34 -4.22 -6.53
CA TYR A 87 2.60 -2.98 -6.72
C TYR A 87 2.43 -2.22 -5.38
N THR A 88 2.01 -2.91 -4.32
CA THR A 88 1.89 -2.32 -2.98
C THR A 88 3.24 -1.90 -2.40
N GLU A 89 4.30 -2.68 -2.62
CA GLU A 89 5.67 -2.31 -2.22
C GLU A 89 6.15 -1.03 -2.92
N ILE A 90 5.83 -0.85 -4.20
CA ILE A 90 6.18 0.38 -4.94
C ILE A 90 5.41 1.59 -4.39
N ILE A 91 4.16 1.43 -3.97
CA ILE A 91 3.42 2.50 -3.27
C ILE A 91 4.16 2.89 -1.98
N GLN A 92 4.55 1.93 -1.15
CA GLN A 92 5.28 2.19 0.10
C GLN A 92 6.66 2.83 -0.15
N LEU A 93 7.36 2.41 -1.21
CA LEU A 93 8.59 3.08 -1.65
C LEU A 93 8.32 4.53 -2.05
N ALA A 94 7.28 4.80 -2.84
CA ALA A 94 6.97 6.16 -3.27
C ALA A 94 6.61 7.10 -2.10
N GLU A 95 6.14 6.57 -0.96
CA GLU A 95 5.89 7.33 0.26
C GLU A 95 7.16 7.70 1.03
N THR A 96 8.22 6.90 0.91
CA THR A 96 9.42 6.98 1.76
C THR A 96 10.72 7.28 1.01
N ASP A 97 10.76 7.08 -0.30
CA ASP A 97 11.89 7.31 -1.20
C ASP A 97 11.52 8.33 -2.28
N GLU A 98 12.05 9.55 -2.12
CA GLU A 98 11.83 10.66 -3.06
C GLU A 98 12.30 10.34 -4.49
N ALA A 99 13.34 9.52 -4.66
CA ALA A 99 13.83 9.14 -5.98
C ALA A 99 12.82 8.23 -6.70
N THR A 100 12.25 7.26 -5.99
CA THR A 100 11.15 6.43 -6.49
C THR A 100 9.95 7.31 -6.89
N LEU A 101 9.54 8.23 -6.02
CA LEU A 101 8.41 9.13 -6.29
C LEU A 101 8.66 10.05 -7.50
N ALA A 102 9.85 10.63 -7.62
CA ALA A 102 10.24 11.47 -8.74
C ALA A 102 10.19 10.71 -10.07
N LYS A 103 10.67 9.46 -10.07
CA LYS A 103 10.63 8.58 -11.23
C LYS A 103 9.21 8.24 -11.66
N LEU A 104 8.35 7.86 -10.72
CA LEU A 104 6.94 7.59 -11.03
C LEU A 104 6.24 8.82 -11.61
N ARG A 105 6.49 10.03 -11.07
CA ARG A 105 5.93 11.27 -11.61
C ARG A 105 6.39 11.56 -13.04
N ALA A 106 7.65 11.29 -13.36
CA ALA A 106 8.17 11.45 -14.71
C ALA A 106 7.46 10.51 -15.69
N GLU A 107 7.31 9.22 -15.33
CA GLU A 107 6.61 8.21 -16.13
C GLU A 107 5.09 8.50 -16.28
N PHE A 108 4.45 9.15 -15.30
CA PHE A 108 3.05 9.57 -15.45
C PHE A 108 2.85 10.69 -16.48
N GLY A 109 3.86 11.54 -16.67
CA GLY A 109 3.82 12.70 -17.56
C GLY A 109 4.38 12.46 -18.97
N SER A 110 4.98 11.30 -19.21
CA SER A 110 5.47 10.84 -20.52
C SER A 110 4.38 10.21 -21.38
#